data_AF-A0A662KE28-F1
#
_entry.id   AF-A0A662KE28-F1
#
_cell.length_a   1.000
_cell.length_b   1.000
_cell.length_c   1.000
_cell.angle_alpha   90.00
_cell.angle_beta   90.00
_cell.angle_gamma   90.00
#
_symmetry.space_group_name_H-M   'P 1'
#
loop_
_entity.id
_entity.type
_entity.pdbx_description
1 polymer ?
#
loop_
_entity_poly.entity_id
_entity_poly.type
_entity_poly.pdbx_seq_one_letter_code
_entity_poly.pdbx_strand_id
1 'polypeptide(L)'
;MMKRAEAIARIRQKSPDVADAIELKQPQRIPYIMHGGIPYAQASNGIRISDAVLDNQLLARSQIETIRRHDVDGSFPVCSAISKRELRENRLVEKDGVCYLVDP
;
A
#
# COMPACT_ATOMS: atom_id res chain seq x y z
N MET A 1 -6.12 -27.90 -13.24
CA MET A 1 -5.35 -27.45 -12.05
C MET A 1 -3.97 -27.02 -12.54
N MET A 2 -3.60 -25.75 -12.42
CA MET A 2 -2.30 -25.25 -12.93
C MET A 2 -1.16 -25.78 -12.05
N LYS A 3 -0.06 -26.26 -12.65
CA LYS A 3 1.08 -26.79 -11.87
C LYS A 3 1.81 -25.62 -11.21
N ARG A 4 2.30 -25.81 -9.97
CA ARG A 4 3.04 -24.79 -9.21
C ARG A 4 4.17 -24.14 -10.03
N ALA A 5 4.92 -24.93 -10.80
CA ALA A 5 6.01 -24.44 -11.65
C ALA A 5 5.54 -23.47 -12.75
N GLU A 6 4.40 -23.74 -13.39
CA GLU A 6 3.83 -22.86 -14.42
C GLU A 6 3.35 -21.54 -13.82
N ALA A 7 2.77 -21.60 -12.61
CA ALA A 7 2.38 -20.41 -11.86
C ALA A 7 3.58 -19.51 -11.54
N ILE A 8 4.66 -20.12 -11.03
CA ILE A 8 5.91 -19.42 -10.68
C ILE A 8 6.58 -18.84 -11.92
N ALA A 9 6.63 -19.59 -13.04
CA ALA A 9 7.19 -19.09 -14.30
C ALA A 9 6.48 -17.83 -14.80
N ARG A 10 5.13 -17.78 -14.70
CA ARG A 10 4.34 -16.59 -15.06
C ARG A 10 4.59 -15.41 -14.12
N ILE A 11 4.75 -15.66 -12.82
CA ILE A 11 5.07 -14.60 -11.85
C ILE A 11 6.46 -14.04 -12.14
N ARG A 12 7.44 -14.92 -12.38
CA ARG A 12 8.84 -14.55 -12.64
C ARG A 12 8.98 -13.61 -13.84
N GLN A 13 8.16 -13.77 -14.88
CA GLN A 13 8.12 -12.88 -16.04
C GLN A 13 7.69 -11.44 -15.70
N LYS A 14 6.89 -11.24 -14.65
CA LYS A 14 6.36 -9.93 -14.24
C LYS A 14 7.08 -9.34 -13.04
N SER A 15 7.52 -10.19 -12.12
CA SER A 15 8.05 -9.81 -10.82
C SER A 15 9.00 -10.91 -10.32
N PRO A 16 10.27 -10.91 -10.75
CA PRO A 16 11.23 -11.96 -10.42
C PRO A 16 11.48 -12.08 -8.90
N ASP A 17 11.51 -10.97 -8.18
CA ASP A 17 11.76 -10.95 -6.73
C ASP A 17 10.64 -11.64 -5.94
N VAL A 18 9.38 -11.46 -6.38
CA VAL A 18 8.23 -12.16 -5.79
C VAL A 18 8.31 -13.67 -6.05
N ALA A 19 8.75 -14.07 -7.25
CA ALA A 19 8.96 -15.48 -7.56
C ALA A 19 10.09 -16.09 -6.70
N ASP A 20 11.19 -15.36 -6.50
CA ASP A 20 12.29 -15.78 -5.63
C ASP A 20 11.85 -15.93 -4.17
N ALA A 21 11.01 -15.02 -3.66
CA ALA A 21 10.42 -15.13 -2.32
C ALA A 21 9.52 -16.36 -2.18
N ILE A 22 8.67 -16.67 -3.19
CA ILE A 22 7.82 -17.88 -3.20
C ILE A 22 8.64 -19.17 -3.23
N GLU A 23 9.78 -19.14 -3.89
CA GLU A 23 10.73 -20.25 -3.96
C GLU A 23 11.69 -20.29 -2.76
N LEU A 24 11.55 -19.38 -1.79
CA LEU A 24 12.41 -19.25 -0.62
C LEU A 24 13.90 -19.16 -0.98
N LYS A 25 14.23 -18.53 -2.11
CA LYS A 25 15.64 -18.32 -2.48
C LYS A 25 16.28 -17.37 -1.49
N GLN A 26 17.56 -17.62 -1.19
CA GLN A 26 18.34 -16.66 -0.42
C GLN A 26 18.42 -15.33 -1.18
N PRO A 27 18.00 -14.21 -0.57
CA PRO A 27 18.11 -12.92 -1.20
C PRO A 27 19.57 -12.44 -1.18
N GLN A 28 20.00 -11.75 -2.24
CA GLN A 28 21.36 -11.19 -2.32
C GLN A 28 21.62 -10.09 -1.28
N ARG A 29 20.55 -9.45 -0.80
CA ARG A 29 20.56 -8.47 0.28
C ARG A 29 19.28 -8.59 1.11
N ILE A 30 19.34 -8.25 2.40
CA ILE A 30 18.16 -8.26 3.26
C ILE A 30 17.24 -7.10 2.86
N PRO A 31 15.96 -7.34 2.52
CA PRO A 31 15.03 -6.26 2.18
C PRO A 31 14.67 -5.44 3.42
N TYR A 32 14.67 -4.13 3.28
CA TYR A 32 14.28 -3.19 4.33
C TYR A 32 12.90 -2.60 4.03
N ILE A 33 11.93 -2.92 4.88
CA ILE A 33 10.52 -2.55 4.68
C ILE A 33 10.07 -1.64 5.81
N MET A 34 9.41 -0.54 5.46
CA MET A 34 8.80 0.36 6.42
C MET A 34 7.44 -0.17 6.87
N HIS A 35 7.29 -0.45 8.17
CA HIS A 35 6.00 -0.80 8.79
C HIS A 35 5.27 0.46 9.25
N GLY A 36 3.97 0.58 8.94
CA GLY A 36 3.21 1.77 9.33
C GLY A 36 3.41 2.96 8.41
N GLY A 37 3.48 2.74 7.09
CA GLY A 37 3.87 3.79 6.12
C GLY A 37 2.90 4.98 5.97
N ILE A 38 1.68 4.95 6.52
CA ILE A 38 0.69 6.02 6.27
C ILE A 38 1.07 7.34 6.95
N PRO A 39 1.36 7.40 8.27
CA PRO A 39 1.85 8.64 8.90
C PRO A 39 3.14 9.18 8.26
N TYR A 40 4.05 8.30 7.83
CA TYR A 40 5.28 8.73 7.16
C TYR A 40 5.01 9.32 5.78
N ALA A 41 4.12 8.71 4.99
CA ALA A 41 3.72 9.25 3.70
C ALA A 41 2.93 10.55 3.84
N GLN A 42 2.15 10.69 4.92
CA GLN A 42 1.43 11.90 5.27
C GLN A 42 2.38 13.06 5.59
N ALA A 43 3.29 12.83 6.55
CA ALA A 43 4.25 13.83 6.99
C ALA A 43 5.25 14.22 5.88
N SER A 44 5.80 13.24 5.17
CA SER A 44 6.87 13.47 4.19
C SER A 44 6.37 14.15 2.91
N ASN A 45 5.07 14.04 2.60
CA ASN A 45 4.47 14.63 1.40
C ASN A 45 3.51 15.78 1.70
N GLY A 46 3.41 16.21 2.97
CA GLY A 46 2.60 17.37 3.37
C GLY A 46 1.11 17.21 3.09
N ILE A 47 0.59 15.98 3.09
CA ILE A 47 -0.83 15.71 2.88
C ILE A 47 -1.54 15.55 4.23
N ARG A 48 -2.88 15.60 4.26
CA ARG A 48 -3.64 15.23 5.45
C ARG A 48 -3.90 13.73 5.47
N ILE A 49 -3.95 13.15 6.68
CA ILE A 49 -4.25 11.72 6.83
C ILE A 49 -5.64 11.38 6.27
N SER A 50 -6.64 12.24 6.46
CA SER A 50 -8.00 12.09 5.93
C SER A 50 -8.01 11.92 4.42
N ASP A 51 -7.15 12.66 3.72
CA ASP A 51 -7.15 12.69 2.26
C ASP A 51 -6.48 11.42 1.73
N ALA A 52 -5.42 10.97 2.40
CA ALA A 52 -4.75 9.72 2.10
C ALA A 52 -5.67 8.50 2.31
N VAL A 53 -6.49 8.47 3.37
CA VAL A 53 -7.37 7.31 3.63
C VAL A 53 -8.62 7.27 2.75
N LEU A 54 -8.98 8.38 2.10
CA LEU A 54 -10.15 8.49 1.21
C LEU A 54 -9.78 8.45 -0.29
N ASP A 55 -8.52 8.73 -0.64
CA ASP A 55 -8.03 8.70 -2.02
C ASP A 55 -6.90 7.67 -2.21
N ASN A 56 -7.26 6.51 -2.77
CA ASN A 56 -6.33 5.43 -3.08
C ASN A 56 -5.17 5.86 -3.98
N GLN A 57 -5.40 6.77 -4.94
CA GLN A 57 -4.35 7.22 -5.86
C GLN A 57 -3.37 8.15 -5.15
N LEU A 58 -3.88 9.06 -4.33
CA LEU A 58 -3.05 9.92 -3.48
C LEU A 58 -2.20 9.09 -2.52
N LEU A 59 -2.80 8.12 -1.84
CA LEU A 59 -2.07 7.22 -0.94
C LEU A 59 -0.98 6.45 -1.67
N ALA A 60 -1.30 5.81 -2.79
CA ALA A 60 -0.34 5.01 -3.55
C ALA A 60 0.87 5.84 -4.02
N ARG A 61 0.64 7.05 -4.55
CA ARG A 61 1.72 7.97 -4.95
C ARG A 61 2.59 8.36 -3.76
N SER A 62 1.96 8.76 -2.65
CA SER A 62 2.67 9.20 -1.45
C SER A 62 3.52 8.09 -0.83
N GLN A 63 3.04 6.84 -0.88
CA GLN A 63 3.83 5.68 -0.46
C GLN A 63 5.07 5.49 -1.35
N ILE A 64 4.92 5.53 -2.67
CA ILE A 64 6.05 5.40 -3.62
C ILE A 64 7.09 6.52 -3.40
N GLU A 65 6.64 7.76 -3.20
CA GLU A 65 7.53 8.88 -2.92
C GLU A 65 8.29 8.71 -1.61
N THR A 66 7.62 8.21 -0.57
CA THR A 66 8.24 7.91 0.74
C THR A 66 9.28 6.81 0.62
N ILE A 67 8.96 5.73 -0.11
CA ILE A 67 9.87 4.62 -0.38
C ILE A 67 11.16 5.15 -1.04
N ARG A 68 11.02 5.99 -2.07
CA ARG A 68 12.15 6.62 -2.76
C ARG A 68 12.95 7.57 -1.87
N ARG A 69 12.26 8.39 -1.06
CA ARG A 69 12.91 9.38 -0.19
C ARG A 69 13.77 8.72 0.89
N HIS A 70 13.33 7.60 1.43
CA HIS A 70 14.01 6.88 2.50
C HIS A 70 14.90 5.73 2.01
N ASP A 71 15.00 5.53 0.69
CA ASP A 71 15.77 4.45 0.07
C ASP A 71 15.47 3.07 0.69
N VAL A 72 14.17 2.76 0.82
CA VAL A 72 13.69 1.47 1.34
C VAL A 72 13.11 0.62 0.22
N ASP A 73 12.99 -0.68 0.44
CA ASP A 73 12.53 -1.63 -0.59
C ASP A 73 11.02 -1.71 -0.72
N GLY A 74 10.33 -1.26 0.30
CA GLY A 74 8.88 -1.29 0.33
C GLY A 74 8.31 -0.64 1.56
N SER A 75 6.99 -0.51 1.52
CA SER A 75 6.18 -0.05 2.63
C SER A 75 5.04 -1.03 2.83
N PHE A 76 4.78 -1.37 4.09
CA PHE A 76 3.61 -2.13 4.49
C PHE A 76 2.64 -1.18 5.21
N PRO A 77 1.61 -0.66 4.51
CA PRO A 77 0.61 0.17 5.14
C PRO A 77 -0.29 -0.70 6.04
N VAL A 78 -0.43 -0.33 7.31
CA VAL A 78 -1.23 -1.08 8.30
C VAL A 78 -2.70 -0.64 8.27
N CYS A 79 -3.14 -0.07 7.14
CA CYS A 79 -4.51 0.34 6.86
C CYS A 79 -4.66 0.41 5.33
N SER A 80 -5.81 -0.01 4.80
CA SER A 80 -6.18 0.27 3.42
C SER A 80 -7.01 1.55 3.36
N ALA A 81 -6.87 2.32 2.29
CA ALA A 81 -7.85 3.35 2.00
C ALA A 81 -9.22 2.69 1.75
N ILE A 82 -10.28 3.34 2.25
CA ILE A 82 -11.64 2.79 2.23
C ILE A 82 -12.07 2.70 0.77
N SER A 83 -12.54 1.54 0.34
CA SER A 83 -12.90 1.37 -1.07
C SER A 83 -14.09 2.26 -1.43
N LYS A 84 -14.10 2.82 -2.65
CA LYS A 84 -15.27 3.55 -3.17
C LYS A 84 -16.57 2.74 -3.13
N ARG A 85 -16.47 1.40 -3.08
CA ARG A 85 -17.62 0.49 -2.93
C ARG A 85 -18.20 0.58 -1.52
N GLU A 86 -17.37 0.55 -0.49
CA GLU A 86 -17.79 0.70 0.91
C GLU A 86 -18.32 2.11 1.21
N LEU A 87 -17.85 3.13 0.48
CA LEU A 87 -18.40 4.49 0.57
C LEU A 87 -19.83 4.62 0.00
N ARG A 88 -20.33 3.67 -0.81
CA ARG A 88 -21.69 3.77 -1.37
C ARG A 88 -22.78 3.45 -0.36
N GLU A 89 -22.45 2.60 0.62
CA GLU A 89 -23.39 2.12 1.64
C GLU A 89 -23.30 2.93 2.94
N ASN A 90 -22.23 3.73 3.08
CA ASN A 90 -21.92 4.48 4.29
C ASN A 90 -22.02 5.99 4.06
N ARG A 91 -22.47 6.73 5.07
CA ARG A 91 -22.59 8.18 4.99
C ARG A 91 -21.27 8.83 5.41
N LEU A 92 -20.71 9.67 4.54
CA LEU A 92 -19.63 10.58 4.92
C LEU A 92 -20.23 11.79 5.64
N VAL A 93 -19.70 12.12 6.82
CA VAL A 93 -20.07 13.31 7.59
C VAL A 93 -18.85 14.21 7.72
N GLU A 94 -18.98 15.47 7.30
CA GLU A 94 -17.93 16.47 7.51
C GLU A 94 -18.15 17.18 8.86
N LYS A 95 -17.09 17.23 9.68
CA LYS A 95 -17.06 17.99 10.94
C LYS A 95 -15.68 18.61 11.10
N ASP A 96 -15.65 19.92 11.38
CA ASP A 96 -14.41 20.68 11.59
C ASP A 96 -13.40 20.55 10.42
N GLY A 97 -13.91 20.44 9.18
CA GLY A 97 -13.10 20.25 7.97
C GLY A 97 -12.50 18.85 7.83
N VAL A 98 -12.94 17.87 8.61
CA VAL A 98 -12.53 16.47 8.54
C VAL A 98 -13.72 15.61 8.12
N CYS A 99 -13.53 14.75 7.10
CA CYS A 99 -14.54 13.80 6.66
C CYS A 99 -14.42 12.48 7.44
N TYR A 100 -15.51 12.09 8.10
CA TYR A 100 -15.65 10.85 8.85
C TYR A 100 -16.53 9.87 8.07
N LEU A 101 -16.12 8.60 8.00
CA LEU A 101 -17.02 7.52 7.63
C LEU A 101 -17.84 7.15 8.87
N VAL A 102 -19.16 7.30 8.79
CA VAL A 102 -20.07 6.87 9.84
C VAL A 102 -20.74 5.58 9.36
N ASP A 103 -20.51 4.49 10.09
CA ASP A 103 -21.28 3.24 9.96
C ASP A 103 -22.74 3.58 10.32
N PRO A 104 -23.73 3.28 9.46
CA PRO A 104 -25.13 3.68 9.66
C PRO A 104 -25.73 3.25 11.01
#